data_AF-A0A534T627-F1
#
_entry.id   AF-A0A534T627-F1
#
_cell.length_a   1.000
_cell.length_b   1.000
_cell.length_c   1.000
_cell.angle_alpha   90.00
_cell.angle_beta   90.00
_cell.angle_gamma   90.00
#
_symmetry.space_group_name_H-M   'P 1'
#
loop_
_entity.id
_entity.type
_entity.pdbx_description
1 polymer ?
#
loop_
_entity_poly.entity_id
_entity_poly.type
_entity_poly.pdbx_seq_one_letter_code
_entity_poly.pdbx_strand_id
1 'polypeptide(L)'
;MSAPDAVARLRDAFGGWRARPDAIPLRPTPPEPVAARRLLLVDKPDATQAQIRFGNVAIKRSDPDYLPAQVANTILGGGFTSKLIEELRVKR
;
A
#
# COMPACT_ATOMS: atom_id res chain seq x y z
N MET A 1 -0.90 30.07 -6.10
CA MET A 1 -2.33 29.72 -5.96
C MET A 1 -2.63 29.67 -4.48
N SER A 2 -3.54 30.51 -3.99
CA SER A 2 -3.92 30.51 -2.57
C SER A 2 -4.90 29.36 -2.27
N ALA A 3 -5.07 29.00 -1.00
CA ALA A 3 -6.09 28.02 -0.61
C ALA A 3 -7.52 28.44 -1.04
N PRO A 4 -7.93 29.72 -0.91
CA PRO A 4 -9.19 30.21 -1.47
C PRO A 4 -9.31 30.01 -2.98
N ASP A 5 -8.26 30.30 -3.75
CA ASP A 5 -8.27 30.12 -5.21
C ASP A 5 -8.44 28.64 -5.59
N ALA A 6 -7.79 27.74 -4.84
CA ALA A 6 -7.92 26.30 -5.05
C ALA A 6 -9.36 25.84 -4.78
N VAL A 7 -9.98 26.30 -3.69
CA VAL A 7 -11.37 25.97 -3.37
C VAL A 7 -12.33 26.50 -4.43
N ALA A 8 -12.11 27.72 -4.94
CA ALA A 8 -12.93 28.30 -6.00
C ALA A 8 -12.88 27.45 -7.28
N ARG A 9 -11.68 27.04 -7.71
CA ARG A 9 -11.50 26.16 -8.88
C ARG A 9 -12.10 24.77 -8.68
N LEU A 10 -11.98 24.20 -7.48
CA LEU A 10 -12.60 22.92 -7.17
C LEU A 10 -14.14 23.01 -7.23
N ARG A 11 -14.71 24.11 -6.74
CA ARG A 11 -16.16 24.34 -6.80
C ARG A 11 -16.65 24.51 -8.23
N ASP A 12 -15.90 25.23 -9.06
CA ASP A 12 -16.20 25.38 -10.48
C ASP A 12 -16.16 24.03 -11.21
N ALA A 13 -15.11 23.23 -10.98
CA ALA A 13 -14.92 21.93 -11.63
C ALA A 13 -15.90 20.85 -11.15
N PHE A 14 -16.25 20.83 -9.86
CA PHE A 14 -16.93 19.70 -9.22
C PHE A 14 -18.28 20.05 -8.58
N GLY A 15 -18.67 21.33 -8.52
CA GLY A 15 -19.90 21.78 -7.83
C GLY A 15 -21.19 21.25 -8.44
N GLY A 16 -21.17 20.86 -9.72
CA GLY A 16 -22.29 20.22 -10.40
C GLY A 16 -22.44 18.72 -10.13
N TRP A 17 -21.48 18.09 -9.45
CA TRP A 17 -21.53 16.65 -9.17
C TRP A 17 -22.67 16.33 -8.21
N ARG A 18 -23.53 15.40 -8.63
CA ARG A 18 -24.63 14.87 -7.81
C ARG A 18 -24.26 13.47 -7.33
N ALA A 19 -24.56 13.20 -6.06
CA ALA A 19 -24.46 11.85 -5.52
C ALA A 19 -25.37 10.92 -6.33
N ARG A 20 -24.83 9.78 -6.76
CA ARG A 20 -25.62 8.74 -7.39
C ARG A 20 -26.37 7.94 -6.32
N PRO A 21 -27.70 7.75 -6.41
CA PRO A 21 -28.47 7.02 -5.40
C PRO A 21 -28.01 5.56 -5.23
N ASP A 22 -27.46 4.98 -6.29
CA ASP A 22 -26.90 3.64 -6.38
C ASP A 22 -25.39 3.58 -6.09
N ALA A 23 -24.80 4.69 -5.61
CA ALA A 23 -23.39 4.71 -5.25
C ALA A 23 -23.13 3.76 -4.07
N ILE A 24 -22.40 2.68 -4.34
CA ILE A 24 -21.87 1.81 -3.29
C ILE A 24 -20.75 2.57 -2.58
N PRO A 25 -20.81 2.73 -1.24
CA PRO A 25 -19.72 3.35 -0.49
C PRO A 25 -18.40 2.62 -0.76
N LEU A 26 -17.38 3.37 -1.17
CA LEU A 26 -15.99 2.91 -1.35
C LEU A 26 -15.29 2.60 -0.01
N ARG A 27 -15.96 1.93 0.92
CA ARG A 27 -15.35 1.40 2.14
C ARG A 27 -15.18 -0.10 1.97
N PRO A 28 -14.08 -0.57 1.36
CA PRO A 28 -13.78 -1.98 1.38
C PRO A 28 -13.67 -2.46 2.83
N THR A 29 -14.27 -3.61 3.12
CA THR A 29 -14.08 -4.29 4.41
C THR A 29 -12.58 -4.52 4.62
N PRO A 30 -12.04 -4.21 5.82
CA PRO A 30 -10.65 -4.55 6.12
C PRO A 30 -10.39 -6.04 5.84
N PRO A 31 -9.26 -6.40 5.25
CA PRO A 31 -8.94 -7.80 5.04
C PRO A 31 -8.76 -8.51 6.39
N GLU A 32 -9.28 -9.73 6.50
CA GLU A 32 -9.09 -10.56 7.69
C GLU A 32 -7.66 -11.13 7.74
N PRO A 33 -7.06 -11.25 8.94
CA PRO A 33 -5.76 -11.90 9.10
C PRO A 33 -5.76 -13.30 8.47
N VAL A 34 -4.65 -13.65 7.81
CA VAL A 34 -4.55 -14.96 7.16
C VAL A 34 -4.44 -16.04 8.25
N ALA A 35 -5.42 -16.94 8.30
CA ALA A 35 -5.52 -17.97 9.34
C ALA A 35 -4.43 -19.06 9.27
N ALA A 36 -3.84 -19.28 8.09
CA ALA A 36 -2.79 -20.27 7.88
C ALA A 36 -1.84 -19.86 6.74
N ARG A 37 -0.62 -20.40 6.74
CA ARG A 37 0.35 -20.18 5.65
C ARG A 37 -0.28 -20.57 4.30
N ARG A 38 -0.33 -19.62 3.37
CA ARG A 38 -0.71 -19.85 1.98
C ARG A 38 0.50 -19.67 1.06
N LEU A 39 0.76 -20.66 0.20
CA LEU A 39 1.74 -20.58 -0.87
C LEU A 39 1.00 -20.62 -2.21
N LEU A 40 1.25 -19.64 -3.07
CA LEU A 40 0.76 -19.62 -4.45
C LEU A 40 1.97 -19.61 -5.37
N LEU A 41 2.15 -20.71 -6.11
CA LEU A 41 3.11 -20.79 -7.18
C LEU A 41 2.40 -20.47 -8.50
N VAL A 42 2.92 -19.50 -9.25
CA VAL A 42 2.43 -19.16 -10.58
C VAL A 42 3.53 -19.52 -11.56
N ASP A 43 3.27 -20.53 -12.39
CA ASP A 43 4.17 -20.88 -13.49
C ASP A 43 4.03 -19.82 -14.60
N LYS A 44 5.17 -19.22 -14.97
CA LYS A 44 5.24 -18.16 -15.96
C LYS A 44 6.54 -18.33 -16.78
N PRO A 45 6.53 -19.20 -17.81
CA PRO A 45 7.75 -19.60 -18.52
C PRO A 45 8.39 -18.47 -19.33
N ASP A 46 7.64 -17.42 -19.67
CA ASP A 46 8.11 -16.22 -20.36
C ASP A 46 8.69 -15.16 -19.41
N ALA A 47 8.74 -15.42 -18.10
CA ALA A 47 9.33 -14.50 -17.13
C ALA A 47 10.87 -14.54 -17.18
N THR A 48 11.50 -13.39 -17.40
CA THR A 48 12.97 -13.27 -17.39
C THR A 48 13.58 -13.25 -15.98
N GLN A 49 12.76 -13.02 -14.95
CA GLN A 49 13.17 -13.00 -13.55
C GLN A 49 12.10 -13.64 -12.66
N ALA A 50 12.55 -14.37 -11.64
CA ALA A 50 11.68 -14.84 -10.58
C ALA A 50 11.27 -13.67 -9.67
N GLN A 51 9.98 -13.61 -9.30
CA GLN A 51 9.48 -12.69 -8.28
C GLN A 51 8.91 -13.48 -7.11
N ILE A 52 9.40 -13.17 -5.92
CA ILE A 52 8.89 -13.73 -4.66
C ILE A 52 8.19 -12.61 -3.90
N ARG A 53 6.94 -12.85 -3.49
CA ARG A 53 6.17 -11.94 -2.63
C ARG A 53 5.80 -12.68 -1.36
N PHE A 54 6.10 -12.07 -0.23
CA PHE A 54 5.72 -12.56 1.10
C PHE A 54 5.11 -11.42 1.90
N GLY A 55 4.10 -11.71 2.71
CA GLY A 55 3.41 -10.72 3.51
C GLY A 55 2.19 -11.29 4.20
N ASN A 56 1.60 -10.49 5.09
CA ASN A 56 0.37 -10.78 5.80
C ASN A 56 -0.46 -9.49 5.92
N VAL A 57 -1.71 -9.60 6.38
CA VAL A 57 -2.50 -8.43 6.79
C VAL A 57 -1.76 -7.70 7.92
N ALA A 58 -1.49 -6.42 7.69
CA ALA A 58 -0.82 -5.56 8.65
C ALA A 58 -1.83 -4.74 9.47
N ILE A 59 -1.30 -3.92 10.38
CA ILE A 59 -2.08 -3.00 11.21
C ILE A 59 -2.80 -1.92 10.39
N LYS A 60 -3.86 -1.35 10.97
CA LYS A 60 -4.63 -0.26 10.35
C LYS A 60 -3.81 1.03 10.32
N ARG A 61 -4.13 1.96 9.41
CA ARG A 61 -3.50 3.28 9.37
C ARG A 61 -3.72 4.12 10.64
N SER A 62 -4.84 3.90 11.31
CA SER A 62 -5.19 4.56 12.58
C SER A 62 -4.61 3.87 13.80
N ASP A 63 -3.88 2.77 13.61
CA ASP A 63 -3.23 2.05 14.70
C ASP A 63 -2.12 2.93 15.31
N PRO A 64 -2.00 3.02 16.65
CA PRO A 64 -0.93 3.80 17.28
C PRO A 64 0.47 3.37 16.84
N ASP A 65 0.66 2.10 16.46
CA ASP A 65 1.95 1.57 16.02
C ASP A 65 2.21 1.76 14.52
N TYR A 66 1.34 2.46 13.78
CA TYR A 66 1.49 2.67 12.33
C TYR A 66 2.82 3.34 11.96
N LEU A 67 3.20 4.41 12.67
CA LEU A 67 4.46 5.11 12.43
C LEU A 67 5.68 4.28 12.86
N PRO A 68 5.72 3.69 14.08
CA PRO A 68 6.76 2.74 14.45
C PRO A 68 6.96 1.60 13.43
N ALA A 69 5.87 0.98 12.96
CA ALA A 69 5.93 -0.10 11.98
C ALA A 69 6.50 0.36 10.63
N GLN A 70 6.18 1.58 10.19
CA GLN A 70 6.78 2.14 8.97
C GLN A 70 8.28 2.38 9.10
N VAL A 71 8.75 2.85 10.26
CA VAL A 71 10.18 3.00 10.53
C VAL A 71 10.87 1.64 10.50
N ALA A 72 10.29 0.64 11.18
CA ALA A 72 10.81 -0.73 11.16
C ALA A 72 10.89 -1.31 9.73
N ASN A 73 9.85 -1.11 8.93
CA ASN A 73 9.82 -1.56 7.53
C ASN A 73 10.88 -0.84 6.67
N THR A 74 11.12 0.45 6.92
CA THR A 74 12.17 1.21 6.25
C THR A 74 13.55 0.63 6.55
N ILE A 75 13.84 0.34 7.83
CA ILE A 75 15.10 -0.28 8.26
C ILE A 75 15.29 -1.66 7.63
N LEU A 76 14.23 -2.47 7.58
CA LEU A 76 14.27 -3.82 7.04
C LEU A 76 14.51 -3.82 5.53
N GLY A 77 13.66 -3.14 4.76
CA GLY A 77 13.57 -3.33 3.30
C GLY A 77 13.23 -2.08 2.49
N GLY A 78 13.03 -0.92 3.12
CA GLY A 78 12.43 0.24 2.45
C GLY A 78 13.37 1.08 1.58
N GLY A 79 14.65 0.74 1.47
CA GLY A 79 15.61 1.51 0.68
C GLY A 79 16.89 0.75 0.37
N PHE A 80 17.76 1.36 -0.44
CA PHE A 80 19.01 0.73 -0.88
C PHE A 80 20.06 0.52 0.21
N THR A 81 19.88 1.18 1.36
CA THR A 81 20.72 1.03 2.56
C THR A 81 20.06 0.15 3.62
N SER A 82 18.97 -0.54 3.29
CA SER A 82 18.25 -1.38 4.24
C SER A 82 18.97 -2.72 4.48
N LYS A 83 18.63 -3.37 5.60
CA LYS A 83 19.22 -4.65 5.99
C LYS A 83 19.04 -5.74 4.93
N LEU A 84 17.84 -5.83 4.34
CA LEU A 84 17.55 -6.84 3.32
C LEU A 84 18.40 -6.66 2.06
N ILE A 85 18.63 -5.42 1.63
CA ILE A 85 19.48 -5.14 0.47
C ILE A 85 20.94 -5.49 0.77
N GLU A 86 21.44 -5.11 1.95
CA GLU A 86 22.80 -5.46 2.39
C GLU A 86 23.02 -6.98 2.37
N GLU A 87 22.10 -7.75 2.96
CA GLU A 87 22.21 -9.21 3.06
C GLU A 87 21.94 -9.95 1.73
N LEU A 88 21.17 -9.38 0.80
CA LEU A 88 20.86 -10.05 -0.47
C LEU A 88 21.74 -9.60 -1.63
N ARG A 89 22.31 -8.39 -1.60
CA ARG A 89 23.05 -7.81 -2.74
C ARG A 89 24.50 -7.49 -2.46
N VAL A 90 24.90 -7.31 -1.19
CA VAL A 90 26.26 -6.86 -0.85
C VAL A 90 27.10 -7.98 -0.24
N LYS A 91 26.57 -8.69 0.77
CA LYS A 91 27.32 -9.73 1.49
C LYS A 91 27.30 -11.12 0.85
N ARG A 92 26.41 -11.34 -0.12
CA ARG A 92 26.26 -12.62 -0.81
C ARG A 92 27.24 -12.78 -1.95
#